data_AF-A0A962UA72-F1
#
_entry.id   AF-A0A962UA72-F1
#
_cell.length_a   1.000
_cell.length_b   1.000
_cell.length_c   1.000
_cell.angle_alpha   90.00
_cell.angle_beta   90.00
_cell.angle_gamma   90.00
#
_symmetry.space_group_name_H-M   'P 1'
#
loop_
_entity.id
_entity.type
_entity.pdbx_description
1 polymer ?
#
loop_
_entity_poly.entity_id
_entity_poly.type
_entity_poly.pdbx_seq_one_letter_code
_entity_poly.pdbx_strand_id
1 'polypeptide(L)'
;GPSWYWTMRRPWILRELREMRANPHALHYVGYLQGQGSETWPVGLGDTPTDGYRFTDMLSRVWRSSFTHSILGVLCGRVGMYSPTHLRYLMPEHGEILAQAVAQLEHNDFLLVAAILCNMTEFDPGDPRSGKVNADADISQATYSRLQLVEAEGGTYDSNRAILLDGERIATWRSHFNLYTSNTHSYLQPAADAERIIFSLLGLSDSDYLRYVERAEPRRRSLLLPDAADDVKPAIDVVRLMPPPQRARAAVLDRPKST
;
A
#
# COMPACT_ATOMS: atom_id res chain seq x y z
N GLY A 1 5.46 -14.52 10.42
CA GLY A 1 6.04 -14.17 9.09
C GLY A 1 5.21 -13.07 8.46
N PRO A 2 5.74 -12.28 7.51
CA PRO A 2 4.93 -11.28 6.81
C PRO A 2 3.76 -11.99 6.13
N SER A 3 2.54 -11.49 6.35
CA SER A 3 1.36 -12.07 5.72
C SER A 3 1.43 -11.90 4.19
N TRP A 4 0.84 -12.85 3.47
CA TRP A 4 0.68 -12.80 2.02
C TRP A 4 0.15 -11.44 1.53
N TYR A 5 -0.85 -10.93 2.24
CA TYR A 5 -1.43 -9.61 2.05
C TYR A 5 -0.39 -8.48 2.01
N TRP A 6 0.52 -8.43 2.99
CA TRP A 6 1.55 -7.38 3.04
C TRP A 6 2.65 -7.58 2.02
N THR A 7 2.91 -8.83 1.62
CA THR A 7 3.87 -9.12 0.55
C THR A 7 3.40 -8.52 -0.78
N MET A 8 2.14 -8.74 -1.15
CA MET A 8 1.55 -8.21 -2.39
C MET A 8 1.42 -6.67 -2.40
N ARG A 9 1.52 -6.03 -1.23
CA ARG A 9 1.49 -4.57 -1.07
C ARG A 9 2.88 -3.93 -1.04
N ARG A 10 3.96 -4.67 -1.29
CA ARG A 10 5.29 -4.07 -1.46
C ARG A 10 5.28 -3.07 -2.62
N PRO A 11 5.83 -1.85 -2.47
CA PRO A 11 5.75 -0.82 -3.52
C PRO A 11 6.21 -1.30 -4.91
N TRP A 12 7.30 -2.07 -4.99
CA TRP A 12 7.79 -2.58 -6.28
C TRP A 12 6.90 -3.67 -6.87
N ILE A 13 6.34 -4.57 -6.05
CA ILE A 13 5.37 -5.57 -6.51
C ILE A 13 4.09 -4.89 -6.99
N LEU A 14 3.62 -3.87 -6.26
CA LEU A 14 2.46 -3.07 -6.68
C LEU A 14 2.72 -2.40 -8.04
N ARG A 15 3.93 -1.85 -8.26
CA ARG A 15 4.31 -1.28 -9.56
C ARG A 15 4.26 -2.32 -10.68
N GLU A 16 4.92 -3.46 -10.49
CA GLU A 16 4.97 -4.53 -11.51
C GLU A 16 3.58 -5.07 -11.85
N LEU A 17 2.75 -5.38 -10.84
CA LEU A 17 1.41 -5.90 -11.06
C LEU A 17 0.52 -4.90 -11.79
N ARG A 18 0.71 -3.60 -11.54
CA ARG A 18 -0.01 -2.54 -12.24
C ARG A 18 0.39 -2.45 -13.71
N GLU A 19 1.68 -2.58 -14.02
CA GLU A 19 2.18 -2.64 -15.41
C GLU A 19 1.65 -3.88 -16.15
N MET A 20 1.49 -5.00 -15.45
CA MET A 20 0.90 -6.22 -16.00
C MET A 20 -0.59 -6.11 -16.33
N ARG A 21 -1.30 -5.07 -15.90
CA ARG A 21 -2.74 -4.92 -16.19
C ARG A 21 -3.03 -4.78 -17.68
N ALA A 22 -2.14 -4.14 -18.44
CA ALA A 22 -2.27 -3.99 -19.89
C ALA A 22 -1.57 -5.12 -20.66
N ASN A 23 -1.13 -6.18 -19.97
CA ASN A 23 -0.45 -7.30 -20.61
C ASN A 23 -1.46 -8.08 -21.48
N PRO A 24 -1.21 -8.25 -22.80
CA PRO A 24 -2.09 -9.03 -23.66
C PRO A 24 -2.03 -10.54 -23.39
N HIS A 25 -1.05 -11.01 -22.61
CA HIS A 25 -0.87 -12.42 -22.28
C HIS A 25 -1.47 -12.78 -20.92
N ALA A 26 -1.79 -14.07 -20.74
CA ALA A 26 -2.24 -14.59 -19.47
C ALA A 26 -1.17 -14.42 -18.38
N LEU A 27 -1.62 -14.06 -17.17
CA LEU A 27 -0.79 -14.01 -15.98
C LEU A 27 -0.91 -15.33 -15.22
N HIS A 28 0.20 -16.02 -15.05
CA HIS A 28 0.26 -17.25 -14.26
C HIS A 28 0.80 -16.95 -12.86
N TYR A 29 -0.04 -17.08 -11.84
CA TYR A 29 0.40 -17.03 -10.45
C TYR A 29 0.76 -18.43 -9.97
N VAL A 30 1.99 -18.59 -9.48
CA VAL A 30 2.53 -19.87 -9.02
C VAL A 30 2.79 -19.79 -7.51
N GLY A 31 1.93 -20.44 -6.72
CA GLY A 31 2.05 -20.49 -5.26
C GLY A 31 2.91 -21.66 -4.79
N TYR A 32 3.74 -21.44 -3.76
CA TYR A 32 4.59 -22.47 -3.16
C TYR A 32 3.91 -23.18 -1.97
N LEU A 33 3.06 -22.48 -1.23
CA LEU A 33 2.34 -23.02 -0.07
C LEU A 33 0.91 -23.39 -0.43
N GLN A 34 0.43 -24.51 0.12
CA GLN A 34 -0.97 -24.91 0.01
C GLN A 34 -1.87 -23.80 0.59
N GLY A 35 -2.87 -23.36 -0.18
CA GLY A 35 -3.80 -22.29 0.21
C GLY A 35 -3.34 -20.86 -0.12
N GLN A 36 -2.07 -20.64 -0.49
CA GLN A 36 -1.57 -19.30 -0.77
C GLN A 36 -2.10 -18.77 -2.12
N GLY A 37 -2.99 -17.78 -2.08
CA GLY A 37 -3.56 -17.15 -3.28
C GLY A 37 -4.56 -18.01 -4.06
N SER A 38 -4.81 -19.25 -3.62
CA SER A 38 -5.78 -20.18 -4.22
C SER A 38 -6.65 -20.79 -3.12
N GLU A 39 -7.74 -20.13 -2.74
CA GLU A 39 -8.78 -20.79 -1.93
C GLU A 39 -10.04 -20.96 -2.77
N THR A 40 -10.09 -22.07 -3.51
CA THR A 40 -11.36 -22.73 -3.76
C THR A 40 -11.87 -23.21 -2.40
N TRP A 41 -13.01 -22.66 -1.97
CA TRP A 41 -13.74 -23.11 -0.78
C TRP A 41 -14.05 -24.61 -0.93
N PRO A 42 -13.70 -25.48 0.03
CA PRO A 42 -14.40 -26.74 0.18
C PRO A 42 -15.82 -26.40 0.66
N VAL A 43 -16.82 -26.69 -0.17
CA VAL A 43 -18.21 -26.66 0.30
C VAL A 43 -18.37 -27.79 1.30
N GLY A 44 -18.49 -27.44 2.58
CA GLY A 44 -18.81 -28.36 3.65
C GLY A 44 -17.61 -28.96 4.37
N LEU A 45 -17.15 -28.27 5.41
CA LEU A 45 -16.72 -28.83 6.70
C LEU A 45 -16.31 -27.64 7.56
N GLY A 46 -17.03 -27.45 8.67
CA GLY A 46 -16.79 -26.36 9.60
C GLY A 46 -15.39 -26.47 10.19
N ASP A 47 -14.53 -25.53 9.80
CA ASP A 47 -13.55 -24.88 10.65
C ASP A 47 -13.24 -23.52 10.01
N THR A 48 -13.17 -22.51 10.87
CA THR A 48 -13.16 -21.07 10.54
C THR A 48 -12.13 -20.66 9.47
N PRO A 49 -12.50 -19.81 8.49
CA PRO A 49 -11.57 -19.33 7.48
C PRO A 49 -10.57 -18.36 8.11
N THR A 50 -9.29 -18.73 8.14
CA THR A 50 -8.21 -17.82 8.49
C THR A 50 -7.75 -17.08 7.23
N ASP A 51 -8.41 -15.96 6.92
CA ASP A 51 -7.87 -14.83 6.14
C ASP A 51 -7.16 -15.11 4.80
N GLY A 52 -7.61 -16.11 4.05
CA GLY A 52 -7.10 -16.43 2.71
C GLY A 52 -7.64 -15.50 1.61
N TYR A 53 -7.09 -14.29 1.46
CA TYR A 53 -7.37 -13.47 0.27
C TYR A 53 -6.89 -14.20 -1.00
N ARG A 54 -7.81 -14.50 -1.94
CA ARG A 54 -7.47 -15.07 -3.26
C ARG A 54 -6.52 -14.13 -3.99
N PHE A 55 -5.61 -14.70 -4.79
CA PHE A 55 -4.67 -13.90 -5.60
C PHE A 55 -5.43 -12.93 -6.50
N THR A 56 -6.54 -13.37 -7.10
CA THR A 56 -7.42 -12.56 -7.94
C THR A 56 -8.02 -11.37 -7.17
N ASP A 57 -8.43 -11.57 -5.92
CA ASP A 57 -9.02 -10.51 -5.10
C ASP A 57 -7.94 -9.50 -4.70
N MET A 58 -6.74 -9.99 -4.37
CA MET A 58 -5.60 -9.13 -4.07
C MET A 58 -5.17 -8.33 -5.29
N LEU A 59 -5.09 -8.96 -6.46
CA LEU A 59 -4.74 -8.31 -7.72
C LEU A 59 -5.76 -7.24 -8.09
N SER A 60 -7.06 -7.54 -7.96
CA SER A 60 -8.11 -6.55 -8.15
C SER A 60 -7.99 -5.37 -7.18
N ARG A 61 -7.59 -5.59 -5.93
CA ARG A 61 -7.35 -4.51 -4.96
C ARG A 61 -6.12 -3.68 -5.33
N VAL A 62 -5.02 -4.32 -5.69
CA VAL A 62 -3.77 -3.66 -6.14
C VAL A 62 -4.03 -2.77 -7.35
N TRP A 63 -4.77 -3.27 -8.34
CA TRP A 63 -5.12 -2.49 -9.55
C TRP A 63 -6.02 -1.29 -9.28
N ARG A 64 -6.78 -1.30 -8.17
CA ARG A 64 -7.67 -0.21 -7.78
C ARG A 64 -7.08 0.71 -6.72
N SER A 65 -5.86 0.44 -6.23
CA SER A 65 -5.22 1.22 -5.17
C SER A 65 -4.00 1.97 -5.65
N SER A 66 -3.78 3.17 -5.13
CA SER A 66 -2.53 3.90 -5.19
C SER A 66 -1.43 3.26 -4.33
N PHE A 67 -0.24 3.84 -4.43
CA PHE A 67 0.90 3.54 -3.57
C PHE A 67 0.69 3.96 -2.11
N THR A 68 -0.32 4.79 -1.77
CA THR A 68 -0.56 5.28 -0.40
C THR A 68 -0.56 4.13 0.62
N HIS A 69 -1.31 3.07 0.34
CA HIS A 69 -1.40 1.90 1.21
C HIS A 69 -0.08 1.15 1.37
N SER A 70 0.68 1.05 0.28
CA SER A 70 1.99 0.40 0.27
C SER A 70 3.00 1.21 1.09
N ILE A 71 3.01 2.53 0.93
CA ILE A 71 3.91 3.44 1.64
C ILE A 71 3.58 3.48 3.13
N LEU A 72 2.30 3.55 3.50
CA LEU A 72 1.87 3.45 4.91
C LEU A 72 2.22 2.08 5.51
N GLY A 73 2.12 1.01 4.72
CA GLY A 73 2.59 -0.32 5.13
C GLY A 73 4.09 -0.35 5.44
N VAL A 74 4.91 0.39 4.68
CA VAL A 74 6.36 0.53 4.95
C VAL A 74 6.57 1.37 6.22
N LEU A 75 5.90 2.51 6.34
CA LEU A 75 5.98 3.40 7.51
C LEU A 75 5.65 2.67 8.82
N CYS A 76 4.59 1.85 8.83
CA CYS A 76 4.17 1.09 10.00
C CYS A 76 4.94 -0.24 10.19
N GLY A 77 6.01 -0.48 9.42
CA GLY A 77 6.81 -1.72 9.53
C GLY A 77 6.09 -3.01 9.13
N ARG A 78 4.94 -2.90 8.45
CA ARG A 78 4.17 -4.06 7.95
C ARG A 78 4.74 -4.62 6.65
N VAL A 79 5.36 -3.75 5.86
CA VAL A 79 5.92 -4.03 4.55
C VAL A 79 7.41 -3.68 4.56
N GLY A 80 8.26 -4.66 4.23
CA GLY A 80 9.68 -4.38 4.08
C GLY A 80 9.95 -3.61 2.78
N MET A 81 10.85 -2.64 2.83
CA MET A 81 11.43 -1.96 1.66
C MET A 81 12.89 -1.65 1.97
N TYR A 82 13.80 -2.01 1.05
CA TYR A 82 15.24 -1.84 1.29
C TYR A 82 15.64 -0.37 1.46
N SER A 83 15.12 0.52 0.62
CA SER A 83 15.34 1.96 0.73
C SER A 83 14.08 2.72 0.29
N PRO A 84 13.47 3.55 1.15
CA PRO A 84 12.36 4.41 0.77
C PRO A 84 12.70 5.37 -0.38
N THR A 85 13.98 5.73 -0.53
CA THR A 85 14.43 6.63 -1.59
C THR A 85 14.09 6.12 -3.00
N HIS A 86 13.89 4.80 -3.16
CA HIS A 86 13.49 4.21 -4.43
C HIS A 86 12.05 4.57 -4.86
N LEU A 87 11.23 5.14 -3.98
CA LEU A 87 9.89 5.61 -4.33
C LEU A 87 9.91 6.62 -5.49
N ARG A 88 10.96 7.44 -5.62
CA ARG A 88 11.12 8.39 -6.75
C ARG A 88 11.23 7.71 -8.11
N TYR A 89 11.68 6.45 -8.14
CA TYR A 89 11.79 5.65 -9.37
C TYR A 89 10.52 4.82 -9.63
N LEU A 90 9.80 4.43 -8.57
CA LEU A 90 8.53 3.71 -8.68
C LEU A 90 7.37 4.63 -9.09
N MET A 91 7.48 5.92 -8.73
CA MET A 91 6.48 6.97 -8.98
C MET A 91 7.16 8.19 -9.60
N PRO A 92 7.66 8.09 -10.84
CA PRO A 92 8.39 9.17 -11.50
C PRO A 92 7.57 10.46 -11.63
N GLU A 93 6.25 10.39 -11.57
CA GLU A 93 5.32 11.53 -11.57
C GLU A 93 5.47 12.44 -10.34
N HIS A 94 5.96 11.88 -9.23
CA HIS A 94 6.38 12.61 -8.04
C HIS A 94 7.91 12.68 -7.91
N GLY A 95 8.66 12.28 -8.93
CA GLY A 95 10.11 12.05 -8.84
C GLY A 95 10.91 13.26 -8.35
N GLU A 96 10.60 14.45 -8.86
CA GLU A 96 11.28 15.71 -8.47
C GLU A 96 11.02 16.07 -7.00
N ILE A 97 9.74 16.13 -6.59
CA ILE A 97 9.38 16.43 -5.20
C ILE A 97 9.89 15.36 -4.22
N LEU A 98 9.86 14.08 -4.60
CA LEU A 98 10.39 13.00 -3.77
C LEU A 98 11.91 13.03 -3.66
N ALA A 99 12.62 13.42 -4.72
CA ALA A 99 14.06 13.62 -4.66
C ALA A 99 14.43 14.74 -3.68
N GLN A 100 13.66 15.84 -3.70
CA GLN A 100 13.84 16.94 -2.77
C GLN A 100 13.48 16.55 -1.32
N ALA A 101 12.39 15.81 -1.13
CA ALA A 101 11.95 15.31 0.16
C ALA A 101 12.99 14.37 0.80
N VAL A 102 13.58 13.44 0.04
CA VAL A 102 14.66 12.55 0.52
C VAL A 102 15.86 13.32 1.05
N ALA A 103 16.19 14.48 0.46
CA ALA A 103 17.33 15.27 0.88
C ALA A 103 17.10 16.04 2.20
N GLN A 104 15.84 16.22 2.60
CA GLN A 104 15.46 17.15 3.67
C GLN A 104 14.61 16.56 4.80
N LEU A 105 14.04 15.38 4.58
CA LEU A 105 13.16 14.71 5.53
C LEU A 105 13.80 13.41 6.01
N GLU A 106 13.61 13.10 7.28
CA GLU A 106 13.96 11.80 7.82
C GLU A 106 13.04 10.70 7.28
N HIS A 107 13.40 9.44 7.54
CA HIS A 107 12.74 8.26 6.98
C HIS A 107 11.21 8.29 7.11
N ASN A 108 10.68 8.51 8.32
CA ASN A 108 9.24 8.49 8.58
C ASN A 108 8.53 9.73 8.03
N ASP A 109 9.17 10.90 8.15
CA ASP A 109 8.67 12.16 7.57
C ASP A 109 8.52 12.04 6.05
N PHE A 110 9.55 11.52 5.39
CA PHE A 110 9.58 11.26 3.96
C PHE A 110 8.46 10.30 3.53
N LEU A 111 8.30 9.17 4.23
CA LEU A 111 7.27 8.18 3.90
C LEU A 111 5.87 8.76 4.06
N LEU A 112 5.59 9.50 5.14
CA LEU A 112 4.26 10.08 5.35
C LEU A 112 3.96 11.18 4.32
N VAL A 113 4.93 12.04 3.98
CA VAL A 113 4.78 13.02 2.89
C VAL A 113 4.52 12.33 1.55
N ALA A 114 5.27 11.27 1.23
CA ALA A 114 5.06 10.50 0.01
C ALA A 114 3.66 9.87 -0.04
N ALA A 115 3.16 9.34 1.08
CA ALA A 115 1.80 8.80 1.17
C ALA A 115 0.73 9.87 0.95
N ILE A 116 0.91 11.08 1.52
CA ILE A 116 0.00 12.21 1.32
C ILE A 116 -0.06 12.62 -0.15
N LEU A 117 1.10 12.78 -0.80
CA LEU A 117 1.18 13.13 -2.23
C LEU A 117 0.50 12.09 -3.12
N CYS A 118 0.66 10.80 -2.83
CA CYS A 118 -0.04 9.74 -3.57
C CYS A 118 -1.55 9.84 -3.37
N ASN A 119 -1.99 10.08 -2.14
CA ASN A 119 -3.40 10.11 -1.79
C ASN A 119 -4.13 11.34 -2.32
N MET A 120 -3.44 12.47 -2.54
CA MET A 120 -3.98 13.66 -3.23
C MET A 120 -4.60 13.31 -4.59
N THR A 121 -4.04 12.30 -5.26
CA THR A 121 -4.48 11.91 -6.60
C THR A 121 -5.80 11.13 -6.57
N GLU A 122 -6.06 10.40 -5.48
CA GLU A 122 -7.28 9.61 -5.24
C GLU A 122 -8.37 10.37 -4.50
N PHE A 123 -7.96 11.39 -3.73
CA PHE A 123 -8.84 12.07 -2.80
C PHE A 123 -9.92 12.86 -3.54
N ASP A 124 -11.16 12.63 -3.13
CA ASP A 124 -12.33 13.39 -3.54
C ASP A 124 -12.81 14.19 -2.30
N PRO A 125 -12.64 15.52 -2.28
CA PRO A 125 -13.07 16.34 -1.16
C PRO A 125 -14.59 16.32 -0.93
N GLY A 126 -15.38 15.92 -1.93
CA GLY A 126 -16.84 15.77 -1.83
C GLY A 126 -17.28 14.46 -1.17
N ASP A 127 -16.41 13.44 -1.09
CA ASP A 127 -16.72 12.16 -0.46
C ASP A 127 -15.95 12.01 0.87
N PRO A 128 -16.65 12.04 2.03
CA PRO A 128 -16.01 11.87 3.34
C PRO A 128 -15.39 10.48 3.54
N ARG A 129 -15.72 9.50 2.68
CA ARG A 129 -15.12 8.16 2.68
C ARG A 129 -13.89 8.06 1.77
N SER A 130 -13.58 9.12 1.02
CA SER A 130 -12.39 9.19 0.20
C SER A 130 -11.13 9.22 1.08
N GLY A 131 -10.04 8.65 0.54
CA GLY A 131 -8.78 8.48 1.27
C GLY A 131 -8.83 7.39 2.34
N LYS A 132 -9.80 6.46 2.28
CA LYS A 132 -9.85 5.30 3.19
C LYS A 132 -8.56 4.51 3.09
N VAL A 133 -7.96 4.25 4.25
CA VAL A 133 -6.78 3.40 4.42
C VAL A 133 -7.11 2.19 5.27
N ASN A 134 -6.31 1.12 5.16
CA ASN A 134 -6.55 -0.09 5.94
C ASN A 134 -6.37 0.20 7.44
N ALA A 135 -7.22 -0.43 8.27
CA ALA A 135 -7.24 -0.23 9.72
C ALA A 135 -5.91 -0.55 10.43
N ASP A 136 -5.05 -1.34 9.80
CA ASP A 136 -3.80 -1.82 10.39
C ASP A 136 -2.63 -0.82 10.28
N ALA A 137 -2.83 0.30 9.58
CA ALA A 137 -1.86 1.38 9.49
C ALA A 137 -2.13 2.36 10.62
N ASP A 138 -1.40 2.28 11.73
CA ASP A 138 -1.43 3.30 12.78
C ASP A 138 -0.18 4.18 12.67
N ILE A 139 -0.36 5.40 12.17
CA ILE A 139 0.72 6.36 11.99
C ILE A 139 1.15 7.02 13.30
N SER A 140 0.38 6.88 14.38
CA SER A 140 0.64 7.53 15.67
C SER A 140 1.80 6.89 16.43
N GLN A 141 2.16 5.65 16.08
CA GLN A 141 3.27 4.91 16.70
C GLN A 141 4.63 5.27 16.10
N ALA A 142 4.66 5.98 14.96
CA ALA A 142 5.91 6.39 14.33
C ALA A 142 6.44 7.68 14.95
N THR A 143 7.77 7.80 15.01
CA THR A 143 8.45 9.04 15.42
C THR A 143 8.75 9.88 14.20
N TYR A 144 8.51 11.18 14.33
CA TYR A 144 8.68 12.17 13.28
C TYR A 144 9.62 13.28 13.76
N SER A 145 10.43 13.83 12.87
CA SER A 145 11.40 14.89 13.21
C SER A 145 10.87 16.26 12.84
N ARG A 146 10.25 16.39 11.66
CA ARG A 146 9.61 17.63 11.19
C ARG A 146 8.09 17.57 11.19
N LEU A 147 7.51 16.38 11.05
CA LEU A 147 6.06 16.23 11.13
C LEU A 147 5.58 16.23 12.58
N GLN A 148 4.39 16.79 12.79
CA GLN A 148 3.69 16.77 14.06
C GLN A 148 2.28 16.22 13.88
N LEU A 149 1.87 15.36 14.80
CA LEU A 149 0.50 14.85 14.89
C LEU A 149 -0.21 15.56 16.05
N VAL A 150 -1.09 16.50 15.73
CA VAL A 150 -1.85 17.26 16.73
C VAL A 150 -3.30 16.81 16.74
N GLU A 151 -3.99 16.91 17.88
CA GLU A 151 -5.42 16.59 17.94
C GLU A 151 -6.21 17.50 17.00
N ALA A 152 -7.18 16.91 16.30
CA ALA A 152 -8.07 17.62 15.39
C ALA A 152 -9.53 17.33 15.77
N GLU A 153 -10.42 18.26 15.41
CA GLU A 153 -11.85 18.13 15.66
C GLU A 153 -12.41 16.81 15.08
N GLY A 154 -13.32 16.20 15.83
CA GLY A 154 -13.96 14.93 15.48
C GLY A 154 -15.23 14.72 16.30
N GLY A 155 -16.06 13.78 15.84
CA GLY A 155 -17.25 13.38 16.57
C GLY A 155 -16.96 12.40 17.71
N THR A 156 -18.01 12.00 18.41
CA THR A 156 -17.96 10.84 19.31
C THR A 156 -17.50 9.62 18.51
N TYR A 157 -16.50 8.89 19.02
CA TYR A 157 -15.83 7.75 18.38
C TYR A 157 -14.82 8.09 17.28
N ASP A 158 -14.52 9.37 17.08
CA ASP A 158 -13.41 9.79 16.22
C ASP A 158 -12.11 9.97 17.04
N SER A 159 -10.99 9.58 16.44
CA SER A 159 -9.63 9.93 16.89
C SER A 159 -8.90 10.57 15.71
N ASN A 160 -9.15 11.87 15.53
CA ASN A 160 -8.61 12.64 14.41
C ASN A 160 -7.30 13.32 14.81
N ARG A 161 -6.31 13.27 13.93
CA ARG A 161 -5.02 13.95 14.07
C ARG A 161 -4.76 14.82 12.85
N ALA A 162 -4.52 16.12 13.03
CA ALA A 162 -3.97 16.94 11.96
C ALA A 162 -2.47 16.64 11.83
N ILE A 163 -2.01 16.55 10.59
CA ILE A 163 -0.62 16.29 10.23
C ILE A 163 -0.03 17.62 9.78
N LEU A 164 0.90 18.14 10.57
CA LEU A 164 1.59 19.40 10.29
C LEU A 164 3.02 19.11 9.82
N LEU A 165 3.50 19.80 8.81
CA LEU A 165 4.91 19.85 8.41
C LEU A 165 5.45 21.24 8.76
N ASP A 166 6.41 21.30 9.68
CA ASP A 166 6.96 22.56 10.21
C ASP A 166 5.88 23.56 10.68
N GLY A 167 4.78 23.04 11.22
CA GLY A 167 3.65 23.83 11.73
C GLY A 167 2.52 24.08 10.72
N GLU A 168 2.72 23.80 9.42
CA GLU A 168 1.69 23.96 8.39
C GLU A 168 0.91 22.68 8.16
N ARG A 169 -0.42 22.76 8.10
CA ARG A 169 -1.27 21.57 7.94
C ARG A 169 -1.26 21.04 6.52
N ILE A 170 -0.76 19.82 6.34
CA ILE A 170 -0.71 19.14 5.03
C ILE A 170 -1.73 18.01 4.90
N ALA A 171 -2.23 17.45 6.00
CA ALA A 171 -3.24 16.40 5.97
C ALA A 171 -3.97 16.24 7.31
N THR A 172 -4.95 15.35 7.33
CA THR A 172 -5.66 14.88 8.51
C THR A 172 -5.73 13.37 8.46
N TRP A 173 -5.26 12.73 9.53
CA TRP A 173 -5.53 11.32 9.79
C TRP A 173 -6.82 11.20 10.59
N ARG A 174 -7.87 10.66 9.98
CA ARG A 174 -9.13 10.42 10.68
C ARG A 174 -9.25 8.95 11.01
N SER A 175 -9.62 8.63 12.24
CA SER A 175 -9.96 7.27 12.64
C SER A 175 -11.34 7.29 13.27
N HIS A 176 -12.24 6.43 12.81
CA HIS A 176 -13.61 6.33 13.30
C HIS A 176 -13.87 4.90 13.76
N PHE A 177 -14.28 4.72 15.02
CA PHE A 177 -14.69 3.42 15.55
C PHE A 177 -16.17 3.15 15.24
N ASN A 178 -16.42 2.13 14.42
CA ASN A 178 -17.77 1.71 14.09
C ASN A 178 -18.28 0.69 15.13
N LEU A 179 -19.24 1.12 15.95
CA LEU A 179 -19.87 0.29 16.99
C LEU A 179 -20.57 -0.95 16.42
N TYR A 180 -21.19 -0.85 15.24
CA TYR A 180 -21.95 -1.96 14.65
C TYR A 180 -21.06 -3.11 14.19
N THR A 181 -19.89 -2.78 13.63
CA THR A 181 -18.93 -3.77 13.14
C THR A 181 -17.80 -4.05 14.13
N SER A 182 -17.76 -3.32 15.26
CA SER A 182 -16.66 -3.34 16.22
C SER A 182 -15.29 -3.19 15.55
N ASN A 183 -15.19 -2.28 14.57
CA ASN A 183 -13.99 -2.09 13.77
C ASN A 183 -13.68 -0.61 13.57
N THR A 184 -12.39 -0.28 13.51
CA THR A 184 -11.91 1.07 13.23
C THR A 184 -11.69 1.26 11.73
N HIS A 185 -12.14 2.40 11.20
CA HIS A 185 -11.82 2.82 9.85
C HIS A 185 -10.92 4.05 9.90
N SER A 186 -9.82 4.00 9.18
CA SER A 186 -8.89 5.11 9.08
C SER A 186 -8.92 5.73 7.69
N TYR A 187 -8.69 7.03 7.62
CA TYR A 187 -8.69 7.82 6.41
C TYR A 187 -7.52 8.80 6.46
N LEU A 188 -6.76 8.86 5.38
CA LEU A 188 -5.79 9.92 5.16
C LEU A 188 -6.46 10.97 4.27
N GLN A 189 -6.66 12.17 4.78
CA GLN A 189 -7.35 13.26 4.07
C GLN A 189 -6.38 14.43 3.90
N PRO A 190 -5.78 14.59 2.72
CA PRO A 190 -4.90 15.71 2.44
C PRO A 190 -5.61 17.06 2.58
N ALA A 191 -4.88 18.10 2.97
CA ALA A 191 -5.39 19.48 2.88
C ALA A 191 -5.52 19.91 1.42
N ALA A 192 -6.43 20.84 1.12
CA ALA A 192 -6.70 21.28 -0.25
C ALA A 192 -5.47 21.89 -0.95
N ASP A 193 -4.59 22.51 -0.18
CA ASP A 193 -3.34 23.16 -0.59
C ASP A 193 -2.08 22.39 -0.19
N ALA A 194 -2.23 21.12 0.24
CA ALA A 194 -1.14 20.30 0.74
C ALA A 194 0.05 20.22 -0.23
N GLU A 195 -0.20 20.00 -1.52
CA GLU A 195 0.88 19.94 -2.52
C GLU A 195 1.68 21.23 -2.55
N ARG A 196 1.02 22.39 -2.58
CA ARG A 196 1.70 23.69 -2.61
C ARG A 196 2.50 23.95 -1.34
N ILE A 197 1.92 23.64 -0.18
CA ILE A 197 2.59 23.76 1.12
C ILE A 197 3.85 22.89 1.14
N ILE A 198 3.74 21.62 0.75
CA ILE A 198 4.88 20.69 0.72
C ILE A 198 5.96 21.19 -0.25
N PHE A 199 5.59 21.68 -1.44
CA PHE A 199 6.55 22.26 -2.39
C PHE A 199 7.33 23.42 -1.76
N SER A 200 6.60 24.36 -1.15
CA SER A 200 7.19 25.54 -0.49
C SER A 200 8.15 25.14 0.65
N LEU A 201 7.72 24.25 1.56
CA LEU A 201 8.51 23.82 2.72
C LEU A 201 9.72 22.96 2.36
N LEU A 202 9.71 22.34 1.18
CA LEU A 202 10.86 21.65 0.60
C LEU A 202 11.74 22.57 -0.27
N GLY A 203 11.44 23.88 -0.33
CA GLY A 203 12.22 24.85 -1.08
C GLY A 203 12.16 24.68 -2.60
N LEU A 204 11.09 24.05 -3.12
CA LEU A 204 10.80 24.02 -4.56
C LEU A 204 10.16 25.35 -4.97
N SER A 205 10.50 25.82 -6.17
CA SER A 205 10.00 27.10 -6.66
C SER A 205 8.53 27.03 -7.07
N ASP A 206 7.87 28.19 -7.13
CA ASP A 206 6.51 28.27 -7.69
C ASP A 206 6.47 27.75 -9.14
N SER A 207 7.54 27.93 -9.91
CA SER A 207 7.63 27.38 -11.28
C SER A 207 7.69 25.84 -11.30
N ASP A 208 8.30 25.21 -10.30
CA ASP A 208 8.30 23.75 -10.16
C ASP A 208 6.89 23.26 -9.84
N TYR A 209 6.21 23.96 -8.93
CA TYR A 209 4.83 23.65 -8.57
C TYR A 209 3.88 23.81 -9.76
N LEU A 210 3.99 24.89 -10.55
CA LEU A 210 3.17 25.09 -11.74
C LEU A 210 3.36 23.96 -12.77
N ARG A 211 4.62 23.60 -13.08
CA ARG A 211 4.92 22.45 -13.96
C ARG A 211 4.35 21.14 -13.44
N TYR A 212 4.36 20.97 -12.12
CA TYR A 212 3.80 19.79 -11.46
C TYR A 212 2.26 19.75 -11.56
N VAL A 213 1.57 20.88 -11.38
CA VAL A 213 0.10 20.97 -11.50
C VAL A 213 -0.37 20.85 -12.94
N GLU A 214 0.37 21.39 -13.91
CA GLU A 214 0.09 21.23 -15.35
C GLU A 214 -0.01 19.76 -15.77
N ARG A 215 0.66 18.86 -15.04
CA ARG A 215 0.67 17.41 -15.28
C ARG A 215 -0.29 16.63 -14.37
N ALA A 216 -1.24 17.29 -13.71
CA ALA A 216 -2.15 16.64 -12.75
C ALA A 216 -2.94 15.46 -13.36
N GLU A 217 -3.53 15.64 -14.54
CA GLU A 217 -4.33 14.57 -15.19
C GLU A 217 -3.45 13.40 -15.71
N PRO A 218 -2.33 13.64 -16.42
CA PRO A 218 -1.38 12.57 -16.74
C PRO A 218 -0.87 11.82 -15.49
N ARG A 219 -0.56 12.56 -14.41
CA ARG A 219 -0.15 11.99 -13.12
C ARG A 219 -1.25 11.09 -12.56
N ARG A 220 -2.49 11.57 -12.56
CA ARG A 220 -3.66 10.81 -12.11
C ARG A 220 -3.81 9.50 -12.87
N ARG A 221 -3.66 9.51 -14.20
CA ARG A 221 -3.77 8.30 -15.03
C ARG A 221 -2.63 7.30 -14.86
N SER A 222 -1.43 7.77 -14.49
CA SER A 222 -0.30 6.87 -14.22
C SER A 222 -0.41 6.25 -12.82
N LEU A 223 -0.76 7.07 -11.82
CA LEU A 223 -0.85 6.66 -10.42
C LEU A 223 -2.15 5.92 -10.09
N LEU A 224 -3.21 6.09 -10.90
CA LEU A 224 -4.48 5.38 -10.81
C LEU A 224 -4.80 4.68 -12.11
N LEU A 225 -5.09 3.38 -12.04
CA LEU A 225 -5.57 2.66 -13.21
C LEU A 225 -7.10 2.78 -13.23
N PRO A 226 -7.69 3.59 -14.15
CA PRO A 226 -9.14 3.73 -14.23
C PRO A 226 -9.79 2.37 -14.45
N ASP A 227 -10.87 2.06 -13.75
CA ASP A 227 -11.67 0.84 -14.00
C ASP A 227 -12.58 1.10 -15.21
N ALA A 228 -11.98 1.26 -16.39
CA ALA A 228 -12.75 1.42 -17.63
C ALA A 228 -13.46 0.10 -17.95
N ALA A 229 -14.76 0.17 -18.27
CA ALA A 229 -15.60 -0.99 -18.54
C ALA A 229 -15.09 -1.85 -19.72
N ASP A 230 -14.33 -1.23 -20.65
CA ASP A 230 -13.79 -1.86 -21.85
C ASP A 230 -12.32 -2.30 -21.71
N ASP A 231 -11.72 -2.19 -20.53
CA ASP A 231 -10.33 -2.57 -20.29
C ASP A 231 -10.21 -4.10 -20.22
N VAL A 232 -9.68 -4.72 -21.28
CA VAL A 232 -9.47 -6.17 -21.35
C VAL A 232 -8.35 -6.55 -20.39
N LYS A 233 -8.74 -7.00 -19.19
CA LYS A 233 -7.81 -7.51 -18.18
C LYS A 233 -7.21 -8.85 -18.64
N PRO A 234 -5.94 -9.14 -18.33
CA PRO A 234 -5.33 -10.41 -18.69
C PRO A 234 -6.08 -11.57 -18.03
N ALA A 235 -6.15 -12.71 -18.71
CA ALA A 235 -6.58 -13.96 -18.11
C ALA A 235 -5.63 -14.30 -16.94
N ILE A 236 -6.17 -14.79 -15.82
CA ILE A 236 -5.37 -15.13 -14.63
C ILE A 236 -5.51 -16.63 -14.38
N ASP A 237 -4.37 -17.31 -14.43
CA ASP A 237 -4.27 -18.73 -14.11
C ASP A 237 -3.51 -18.91 -12.80
N VAL A 238 -4.11 -19.63 -11.85
CA VAL A 238 -3.46 -19.96 -10.58
C VAL A 238 -2.96 -21.41 -10.64
N VAL A 239 -1.65 -21.56 -10.74
CA VAL A 239 -0.97 -22.86 -10.87
C VAL A 239 -0.39 -23.27 -9.52
N ARG A 240 -0.64 -24.52 -9.12
CA ARG A 240 -0.09 -25.11 -7.89
C ARG A 240 1.19 -25.85 -8.22
N LEU A 241 2.29 -25.52 -7.52
CA LEU A 241 3.44 -26.40 -7.48
C LEU A 241 3.13 -27.54 -6.53
N MET A 242 3.08 -28.77 -7.04
CA MET A 242 3.13 -29.93 -6.15
C MET A 242 4.49 -29.93 -5.45
N PRO A 243 4.54 -30.17 -4.11
CA PRO A 243 5.82 -30.31 -3.44
C PRO A 243 6.62 -31.42 -4.12
N PRO A 244 7.95 -31.27 -4.26
CA PRO A 244 8.77 -32.33 -4.82
C PRO A 244 8.55 -33.62 -4.01
N PRO A 245 8.46 -34.79 -4.67
CA PRO A 245 8.28 -36.04 -3.95
C PRO A 245 9.38 -36.13 -2.90
N GLN A 246 8.97 -36.27 -1.63
CA GLN A 246 9.91 -36.44 -0.53
C GLN A 246 10.80 -37.63 -0.90
N ARG A 247 12.09 -37.38 -1.17
CA ARG A 247 13.05 -38.46 -1.30
C ARG A 247 12.98 -39.21 0.02
N ALA A 248 12.43 -40.42 -0.02
CA ALA A 248 12.38 -41.31 1.11
C ALA A 248 13.78 -41.31 1.74
N ARG A 249 13.89 -40.80 2.97
CA ARG A 249 15.09 -41.00 3.77
C ARG A 249 15.22 -42.51 3.88
N ALA A 250 16.16 -43.08 3.13
CA ALA A 250 16.53 -44.48 3.28
C ALA A 250 16.86 -44.69 4.76
N ALA A 251 16.09 -45.56 5.41
CA ALA A 251 16.36 -45.99 6.76
C ALA A 251 17.76 -46.62 6.79
N VAL A 252 18.73 -45.88 7.34
CA VAL A 252 20.02 -46.44 7.74
C VAL A 252 19.84 -46.86 9.20
N LEU A 253 19.44 -48.11 9.41
CA LEU A 253 19.46 -48.92 10.65
C LEU A 253 19.11 -50.35 10.16
N ASP A 254 19.90 -51.41 10.29
CA ASP A 254 20.83 -51.80 11.35
C ASP A 254 22.05 -52.54 10.78
N ARG A 255 23.24 -52.29 11.36
CA ARG A 255 24.32 -53.28 11.36
C ARG A 255 24.15 -54.16 12.60
N PRO A 256 24.08 -55.49 12.48
CA PRO A 256 24.10 -56.36 13.65
C PRO A 256 25.48 -56.26 14.33
N LYS A 257 25.47 -56.08 15.66
CA LYS A 257 26.67 -56.23 16.48
C LYS A 257 27.09 -57.70 16.43
N SER A 258 28.32 -57.95 15.97
CA SER A 258 29.01 -59.24 16.10
C SER A 258 29.24 -59.55 17.58
N THR A 259 28.84 -60.74 18.00
CA THR A 259 29.39 -61.45 19.18
C THR A 259 30.79 -61.96 18.90
#